data_AF-R6ZH72-F1
#
_entry.id   AF-R6ZH72-F1
#
_cell.length_a   1.000
_cell.length_b   1.000
_cell.length_c   1.000
_cell.angle_alpha   90.00
_cell.angle_beta   90.00
_cell.angle_gamma   90.00
#
_symmetry.space_group_name_H-M   'P 1'
#
loop_
_entity.id
_entity.type
_entity.pdbx_description
1 polymer ?
#
loop_
_entity_poly.entity_id
_entity_poly.type
_entity_poly.pdbx_seq_one_letter_code
_entity_poly.pdbx_strand_id
1 'polypeptide(L)'
;MKLTRLFQQSDNSRELKPGEIKEILIRTAARFLPDFKYLMYKKGYYFQRERSVLGMEVAEIICIQFSLKGHTMDCNMGSFLNRQKIFDQNYSSSLINPTECLKFYKNHTKTLPLEKSCYFHNGRVLSTERAVEEIFDDCRKYGLQFFDKQMQNLKSNPLVLRGLEYISHLKADKKQLQTELETELRQGDYNLGQIHHPVYIELKESLQHLQGIDRETRKRIPKLVYDLLELYTM
;
A
#
# COMPACT_ATOMS: atom_id res chain seq x y z
N MET A 1 -27.82 -12.24 -5.26
CA MET A 1 -27.97 -12.09 -6.72
C MET A 1 -26.81 -12.83 -7.37
N LYS A 2 -27.02 -13.77 -8.31
CA LYS A 2 -25.89 -14.49 -8.94
C LYS A 2 -25.02 -13.51 -9.74
N LEU A 3 -23.70 -13.50 -9.53
CA LEU A 3 -22.73 -12.62 -10.22
C LEU A 3 -22.88 -12.66 -11.75
N THR A 4 -23.26 -13.82 -12.30
CA THR A 4 -23.57 -13.99 -13.72
C THR A 4 -24.68 -13.07 -14.23
N ARG A 5 -25.69 -12.73 -13.41
CA ARG A 5 -26.75 -11.78 -13.82
C ARG A 5 -26.22 -10.34 -13.92
N LEU A 6 -25.28 -9.95 -13.06
CA LEU A 6 -24.62 -8.64 -13.13
C LEU A 6 -23.81 -8.49 -14.43
N PHE A 7 -23.11 -9.55 -14.84
CA PHE A 7 -22.24 -9.51 -16.03
C PHE A 7 -23.01 -9.58 -17.34
N GLN A 8 -24.20 -10.20 -17.34
CA GLN A 8 -25.02 -10.36 -18.54
C GLN A 8 -26.00 -9.21 -18.77
N GLN A 9 -26.17 -8.30 -17.81
CA GLN A 9 -27.11 -7.19 -17.93
C GLN A 9 -26.55 -6.11 -18.86
N SER A 10 -27.14 -5.98 -20.06
CA SER A 10 -26.82 -4.90 -20.99
C SER A 10 -27.19 -3.55 -20.39
N ASP A 11 -26.31 -2.56 -20.52
CA ASP A 11 -26.53 -1.16 -20.16
C ASP A 11 -26.73 -0.26 -21.40
N ASN A 12 -26.94 -0.87 -22.58
CA ASN A 12 -27.08 -0.21 -23.89
C ASN A 12 -25.87 0.62 -24.36
N SER A 13 -24.76 0.61 -23.62
CA SER A 13 -23.51 1.21 -24.08
C SER A 13 -22.70 0.23 -24.93
N ARG A 14 -21.77 0.70 -25.75
CA ARG A 14 -20.88 -0.18 -26.51
C ARG A 14 -19.93 -0.95 -25.59
N GLU A 15 -19.36 -2.02 -26.12
CA GLU A 15 -18.25 -2.73 -25.46
C GLU A 15 -17.06 -1.79 -25.22
N LEU A 16 -16.38 -2.03 -24.09
CA LEU A 16 -15.16 -1.33 -23.74
C LEU A 16 -14.01 -1.88 -24.59
N LYS A 17 -13.33 -1.01 -25.34
CA LYS A 17 -12.18 -1.42 -26.14
C LYS A 17 -10.94 -1.57 -25.26
N PRO A 18 -9.99 -2.44 -25.63
CA PRO A 18 -8.70 -2.54 -24.97
C PRO A 18 -8.02 -1.16 -24.84
N GLY A 19 -7.55 -0.82 -23.65
CA GLY A 19 -6.85 0.44 -23.36
C GLY A 19 -7.75 1.62 -22.96
N GLU A 20 -9.05 1.61 -23.27
CA GLU A 20 -9.95 2.73 -22.93
C GLU A 20 -10.11 2.93 -21.42
N ILE A 21 -9.95 1.85 -20.64
CA ILE A 21 -9.98 1.90 -19.18
C ILE A 21 -8.96 2.91 -18.63
N LYS A 22 -7.78 3.07 -19.26
CA LYS A 22 -6.75 3.99 -18.79
C LYS A 22 -7.27 5.42 -18.77
N GLU A 23 -7.89 5.85 -19.87
CA GLU A 23 -8.42 7.22 -19.99
C GLU A 23 -9.60 7.45 -19.05
N ILE A 24 -10.48 6.44 -18.88
CA ILE A 24 -11.58 6.49 -17.90
C ILE A 24 -11.03 6.70 -16.49
N LEU A 25 -9.99 5.95 -16.11
CA LEU A 25 -9.35 6.06 -14.79
C LEU A 25 -8.70 7.44 -14.61
N ILE A 26 -7.91 7.91 -15.57
CA ILE A 26 -7.21 9.20 -15.49
C ILE A 26 -8.20 10.36 -15.35
N ARG A 27 -9.21 10.41 -16.21
CA ARG A 27 -10.23 11.46 -16.18
C ARG A 27 -11.02 11.44 -14.88
N THR A 28 -11.38 10.26 -14.39
CA THR A 28 -12.14 10.13 -13.15
C THR A 28 -11.29 10.50 -11.94
N ALA A 29 -10.03 10.07 -11.89
CA ALA A 29 -9.08 10.47 -10.86
C ALA A 29 -8.94 11.99 -10.79
N ALA A 30 -8.75 12.66 -11.94
CA ALA A 30 -8.63 14.11 -12.01
C ALA A 30 -9.86 14.86 -11.45
N ARG A 31 -11.04 14.25 -11.52
CA ARG A 31 -12.29 14.81 -10.98
C ARG A 31 -12.44 14.61 -9.47
N PHE A 32 -12.14 13.42 -8.96
CA PHE A 32 -12.40 13.08 -7.55
C PHE A 32 -11.21 13.31 -6.63
N LEU A 33 -9.99 13.12 -7.14
CA LEU A 33 -8.73 13.16 -6.41
C LEU A 33 -7.67 13.89 -7.25
N PRO A 34 -7.82 15.21 -7.48
CA PRO A 34 -6.95 15.95 -8.39
C PRO A 34 -5.47 15.92 -8.00
N ASP A 35 -5.15 15.70 -6.72
CA ASP A 35 -3.78 15.59 -6.21
C ASP A 35 -3.09 14.26 -6.58
N PHE A 36 -3.87 13.23 -6.92
CA PHE A 36 -3.35 11.93 -7.35
C PHE A 36 -3.16 11.93 -8.86
N LYS A 37 -1.90 11.90 -9.31
CA LYS A 37 -1.55 11.86 -10.74
C LYS A 37 -1.29 10.44 -11.18
N TYR A 38 -1.63 10.13 -12.43
CA TYR A 38 -1.29 8.85 -13.02
C TYR A 38 0.23 8.70 -13.10
N LEU A 39 0.75 7.61 -12.53
CA LEU A 39 2.16 7.29 -12.52
C LEU A 39 2.51 6.38 -13.70
N MET A 40 1.96 5.17 -13.71
CA MET A 40 2.26 4.17 -14.74
C MET A 40 1.29 2.98 -14.72
N TYR A 41 1.41 2.13 -15.74
CA TYR A 41 0.82 0.80 -15.76
C TYR A 41 1.92 -0.26 -15.55
N LYS A 42 1.66 -1.22 -14.66
CA LYS A 42 2.50 -2.41 -14.47
C LYS A 42 1.61 -3.66 -14.37
N LYS A 43 1.26 -4.07 -13.16
CA LYS A 43 0.26 -5.13 -12.88
C LYS A 43 -1.09 -4.55 -12.42
N GLY A 44 -1.34 -3.30 -12.84
CA GLY A 44 -2.38 -2.41 -12.36
C GLY A 44 -2.07 -0.97 -12.79
N TYR A 45 -3.05 -0.08 -12.64
CA TYR A 45 -2.93 1.34 -12.92
C TYR A 45 -2.60 2.07 -11.63
N TYR A 46 -1.43 2.70 -11.58
CA TYR A 46 -0.92 3.38 -10.38
C TYR A 46 -1.16 4.88 -10.49
N PHE A 47 -1.67 5.45 -9.40
CA PHE A 47 -1.84 6.87 -9.18
C PHE A 47 -1.06 7.26 -7.93
N GLN A 48 -0.37 8.40 -7.97
CA GLN A 48 0.51 8.84 -6.90
C GLN A 48 0.19 10.27 -6.46
N ARG A 49 0.24 10.49 -5.16
CA ARG A 49 0.37 11.79 -4.51
C ARG A 49 1.63 11.79 -3.66
N GLU A 50 2.41 12.86 -3.74
CA GLU A 50 3.59 13.04 -2.88
C GLU A 50 3.24 13.95 -1.71
N ARG A 51 3.71 13.60 -0.51
CA ARG A 51 3.62 14.42 0.71
C ARG A 51 4.97 14.39 1.42
N SER A 52 5.10 15.17 2.48
CA SER A 52 6.27 15.12 3.34
C SER A 52 5.91 15.04 4.83
N VAL A 53 6.76 14.38 5.60
CA VAL A 53 6.65 14.23 7.05
C VAL A 53 8.04 14.13 7.65
N LEU A 54 8.31 14.91 8.70
CA LEU A 54 9.62 14.92 9.38
C LEU A 54 10.80 15.13 8.40
N GLY A 55 10.61 15.95 7.36
CA GLY A 55 11.63 16.20 6.33
C GLY A 55 11.81 15.08 5.30
N MET A 56 11.07 13.98 5.39
CA MET A 56 11.11 12.87 4.43
C MET A 56 9.93 12.93 3.47
N GLU A 57 10.15 12.49 2.22
CA GLU A 57 9.10 12.32 1.24
C GLU A 57 8.31 11.03 1.48
N VAL A 58 7.00 11.10 1.32
CA VAL A 58 6.07 9.97 1.40
C VAL A 58 5.33 9.87 0.08
N ALA A 59 5.45 8.72 -0.58
CA ALA A 59 4.66 8.39 -1.76
C ALA A 59 3.36 7.71 -1.34
N GLU A 60 2.23 8.36 -1.56
CA GLU A 60 0.90 7.77 -1.39
C GLU A 60 0.40 7.26 -2.74
N ILE A 61 -0.01 5.99 -2.77
CA ILE A 61 -0.30 5.25 -3.98
C ILE A 61 -1.71 4.69 -3.93
N ILE A 62 -2.43 4.84 -5.03
CA ILE A 62 -3.66 4.12 -5.35
C ILE A 62 -3.35 3.23 -6.55
N CYS A 63 -3.53 1.92 -6.43
CA CYS A 63 -3.33 0.94 -7.48
C CYS A 63 -4.67 0.28 -7.81
N ILE A 64 -5.12 0.44 -9.05
CA ILE A 64 -6.36 -0.16 -9.53
C ILE A 64 -6.02 -1.33 -10.45
N GLN A 65 -6.41 -2.53 -10.04
CA GLN A 65 -6.32 -3.74 -10.85
C GLN A 65 -7.63 -3.91 -11.61
N PHE A 66 -7.55 -4.20 -12.90
CA PHE A 66 -8.70 -4.31 -13.78
C PHE A 66 -8.62 -5.59 -14.60
N SER A 67 -9.73 -6.34 -14.66
CA SER A 67 -9.87 -7.53 -15.48
C SER A 67 -11.09 -7.43 -16.38
N LEU A 68 -10.87 -7.16 -17.67
CA LEU A 68 -11.96 -7.10 -18.64
C LEU A 68 -12.74 -8.42 -18.74
N LYS A 69 -12.01 -9.55 -18.80
CA LYS A 69 -12.60 -10.91 -18.84
C LYS A 69 -13.22 -11.32 -17.51
N GLY A 70 -12.61 -10.90 -16.40
CA GLY A 70 -13.08 -11.21 -15.06
C GLY A 70 -14.26 -10.36 -14.61
N HIS A 71 -14.60 -9.31 -15.36
CA HIS A 71 -15.68 -8.38 -15.03
C HIS A 71 -15.48 -7.69 -13.67
N THR A 72 -14.23 -7.56 -13.22
CA THR A 72 -13.87 -7.12 -11.88
C THR A 72 -12.78 -6.06 -11.88
N MET A 73 -12.82 -5.23 -10.84
CA MET A 73 -11.76 -4.33 -10.43
C MET A 73 -11.49 -4.46 -8.93
N ASP A 74 -10.24 -4.25 -8.55
CA ASP A 74 -9.81 -4.09 -7.15
C ASP A 74 -8.99 -2.80 -7.02
N CYS A 75 -8.99 -2.22 -5.82
CA CYS A 75 -8.30 -1.00 -5.50
C CYS A 75 -7.48 -1.17 -4.23
N ASN A 76 -6.16 -1.05 -4.37
CA ASN A 76 -5.20 -1.11 -3.28
C ASN A 76 -4.61 0.26 -3.01
N MET A 77 -4.35 0.53 -1.75
CA MET A 77 -3.78 1.79 -1.28
C MET A 77 -2.47 1.49 -0.56
N GLY A 78 -1.50 2.38 -0.66
CA GLY A 78 -0.25 2.24 0.08
C GLY A 78 0.42 3.58 0.33
N SER A 79 1.14 3.69 1.43
CA SER A 79 1.86 4.89 1.82
C SER A 79 3.29 4.50 2.15
N PHE A 80 4.26 5.05 1.42
CA PHE A 80 5.62 4.53 1.40
C PHE A 80 6.63 5.62 1.71
N LEU A 81 7.44 5.41 2.76
CA LEU A 81 8.71 6.11 2.92
C LEU A 81 9.79 5.53 2.00
N ASN A 82 9.77 4.22 1.78
CA ASN A 82 10.67 3.56 0.83
C ASN A 82 9.98 3.39 -0.54
N ARG A 83 10.35 4.24 -1.52
CA ARG A 83 9.77 4.21 -2.88
C ARG A 83 10.02 2.89 -3.63
N GLN A 84 11.04 2.12 -3.28
CA GLN A 84 11.31 0.83 -3.93
C GLN A 84 10.22 -0.21 -3.63
N LYS A 85 9.48 -0.04 -2.52
CA LYS A 85 8.40 -0.93 -2.09
C LYS A 85 7.06 -0.71 -2.81
N ILE A 86 6.90 0.38 -3.58
CA ILE A 86 5.64 0.75 -4.24
C ILE A 86 5.08 -0.38 -5.13
N PHE A 87 5.98 -1.14 -5.77
CA PHE A 87 5.62 -2.18 -6.73
C PHE A 87 5.68 -3.60 -6.15
N ASP A 88 5.90 -3.73 -4.84
CA ASP A 88 5.82 -5.01 -4.16
C ASP A 88 4.37 -5.51 -4.19
N GLN A 89 4.21 -6.81 -4.44
CA GLN A 89 2.89 -7.41 -4.62
C GLN A 89 2.21 -7.81 -3.30
N ASN A 90 2.96 -7.78 -2.21
CA ASN A 90 2.52 -8.31 -0.94
C ASN A 90 1.90 -7.22 -0.09
N TYR A 91 0.75 -7.52 0.51
CA TYR A 91 0.19 -6.63 1.52
C TYR A 91 1.15 -6.52 2.71
N SER A 92 1.55 -5.30 3.01
CA SER A 92 2.44 -4.96 4.09
C SER A 92 1.67 -4.35 5.25
N SER A 93 1.80 -4.98 6.42
CA SER A 93 1.42 -4.38 7.71
C SER A 93 2.56 -3.55 8.30
N SER A 94 3.52 -3.09 7.49
CA SER A 94 4.60 -2.20 7.93
C SER A 94 4.05 -0.93 8.60
N LEU A 95 4.78 -0.41 9.57
CA LEU A 95 4.47 0.88 10.20
C LEU A 95 4.91 2.07 9.35
N ILE A 96 5.84 1.88 8.41
CA ILE A 96 6.38 2.96 7.56
C ILE A 96 6.07 2.81 6.07
N ASN A 97 5.71 1.60 5.64
CA ASN A 97 5.33 1.26 4.27
C ASN A 97 4.02 0.43 4.21
N PRO A 98 2.92 0.83 4.88
CA PRO A 98 1.69 0.03 4.89
C PRO A 98 0.98 0.01 3.54
N THR A 99 0.26 -1.09 3.29
CA THR A 99 -0.67 -1.23 2.17
C THR A 99 -1.98 -1.87 2.61
N GLU A 100 -3.08 -1.55 1.95
CA GLU A 100 -4.40 -2.08 2.29
C GLU A 100 -5.33 -2.13 1.06
N CYS A 101 -6.21 -3.13 0.99
CA CYS A 101 -7.30 -3.15 0.03
C CYS A 101 -8.43 -2.21 0.47
N LEU A 102 -8.88 -1.33 -0.43
CA LEU A 102 -9.90 -0.32 -0.13
C LEU A 102 -11.23 -0.93 0.31
N LYS A 103 -11.68 -2.03 -0.30
CA LYS A 103 -12.93 -2.71 0.10
C LYS A 103 -12.82 -3.24 1.53
N PHE A 104 -11.68 -3.83 1.91
CA PHE A 104 -11.44 -4.29 3.28
C PHE A 104 -11.35 -3.14 4.29
N TYR A 105 -10.62 -2.08 3.94
CA TYR A 105 -10.49 -0.89 4.78
C TYR A 105 -11.85 -0.24 5.07
N LYS A 106 -12.64 0.00 4.01
CA LYS A 106 -13.98 0.61 4.08
C LYS A 106 -14.95 -0.19 4.95
N ASN A 107 -14.86 -1.52 4.93
CA ASN A 107 -15.76 -2.40 5.66
C ASN A 107 -15.21 -2.82 7.03
N HIS A 108 -14.04 -2.30 7.45
CA HIS A 108 -13.38 -2.64 8.71
C HIS A 108 -13.21 -4.15 8.95
N THR A 109 -12.94 -4.90 7.87
CA THR A 109 -12.80 -6.36 7.91
C THR A 109 -11.67 -6.81 7.01
N LYS A 110 -11.07 -7.96 7.33
CA LYS A 110 -10.08 -8.63 6.48
C LYS A 110 -10.67 -9.72 5.61
N THR A 111 -11.98 -9.97 5.74
CA THR A 111 -12.71 -10.97 4.98
C THR A 111 -14.04 -10.38 4.51
N LEU A 112 -14.31 -10.54 3.22
CA LEU A 112 -15.58 -10.19 2.59
C LEU A 112 -16.03 -11.36 1.71
N PRO A 113 -17.34 -11.57 1.56
CA PRO A 113 -17.85 -12.43 0.50
C PRO A 113 -17.43 -11.85 -0.86
N LEU A 114 -17.25 -12.72 -1.86
CA LEU A 114 -16.70 -12.36 -3.18
C LEU A 114 -17.47 -11.22 -3.85
N GLU A 115 -18.79 -11.17 -3.66
CA GLU A 115 -19.67 -10.14 -4.23
C GLU A 115 -19.46 -8.74 -3.63
N LYS A 116 -18.72 -8.64 -2.52
CA LYS A 116 -18.38 -7.37 -1.86
C LYS A 116 -16.89 -7.04 -1.91
N SER A 117 -16.05 -8.03 -2.24
CA SER A 117 -14.59 -7.87 -2.24
C SER A 117 -14.06 -7.13 -3.46
N CYS A 118 -14.85 -7.03 -4.54
CA CYS A 118 -14.47 -6.36 -5.78
C CYS A 118 -15.49 -5.31 -6.21
N TYR A 119 -15.10 -4.44 -7.14
CA TYR A 119 -16.01 -3.64 -7.95
C TYR A 119 -16.28 -4.39 -9.25
N PHE A 120 -17.49 -4.26 -9.80
CA PHE A 120 -17.92 -5.08 -10.93
C PHE A 120 -18.37 -4.23 -12.13
N HIS A 121 -18.11 -4.75 -13.34
CA HIS A 121 -18.55 -4.14 -14.60
C HIS A 121 -18.96 -5.23 -15.59
N ASN A 122 -19.84 -4.94 -16.54
CA ASN A 122 -20.33 -5.90 -17.54
C ASN A 122 -19.47 -5.94 -18.83
N GLY A 123 -18.30 -5.29 -18.82
CA GLY A 123 -17.42 -5.17 -19.99
C GLY A 123 -17.82 -4.07 -20.99
N ARG A 124 -18.85 -3.28 -20.68
CA ARG A 124 -19.30 -2.13 -21.49
C ARG A 124 -18.94 -0.80 -20.82
N VAL A 125 -18.90 0.25 -21.63
CA VAL A 125 -18.39 1.57 -21.22
C VAL A 125 -19.10 2.12 -19.99
N LEU A 126 -20.44 2.14 -19.97
CA LEU A 126 -21.18 2.78 -18.87
C LEU A 126 -20.99 2.06 -17.53
N SER A 127 -21.08 0.74 -17.48
CA SER A 127 -20.84 0.01 -16.23
C SER A 127 -19.39 0.14 -15.75
N THR A 128 -18.42 0.17 -16.67
CA THR A 128 -17.02 0.41 -16.35
C THR A 128 -16.80 1.81 -15.77
N GLU A 129 -17.39 2.84 -16.37
CA GLU A 129 -17.33 4.21 -15.83
C GLU A 129 -17.94 4.28 -14.43
N ARG A 130 -19.11 3.67 -14.20
CA ARG A 130 -19.73 3.61 -12.87
C ARG A 130 -18.87 2.91 -11.83
N ALA A 131 -18.25 1.77 -12.19
CA ALA A 131 -17.35 1.06 -11.29
C ALA A 131 -16.12 1.91 -10.92
N VAL A 132 -15.55 2.61 -11.91
CA VAL A 132 -14.42 3.53 -11.68
C VAL A 132 -14.83 4.73 -10.81
N GLU A 133 -16.01 5.31 -11.04
CA GLU A 133 -16.57 6.37 -10.20
C GLU A 133 -16.77 5.90 -8.75
N GLU A 134 -17.28 4.69 -8.54
CA GLU A 134 -17.43 4.10 -7.22
C GLU A 134 -16.08 3.93 -6.52
N ILE A 135 -15.05 3.44 -7.22
CA ILE A 135 -13.69 3.30 -6.68
C ILE A 135 -13.17 4.66 -6.20
N PHE A 136 -13.22 5.69 -7.04
CA PHE A 136 -12.65 6.98 -6.69
C PHE A 136 -13.48 7.74 -5.65
N ASP A 137 -14.80 7.56 -5.61
CA ASP A 137 -15.62 8.05 -4.51
C ASP A 137 -15.29 7.36 -3.18
N ASP A 138 -15.06 6.04 -3.20
CA ASP A 138 -14.60 5.29 -2.02
C ASP A 138 -13.18 5.69 -1.60
N CYS A 139 -12.25 5.94 -2.54
CA CYS A 139 -10.93 6.49 -2.24
C CYS A 139 -11.05 7.86 -1.58
N ARG A 140 -11.93 8.74 -2.08
CA ARG A 140 -12.17 10.06 -1.50
C ARG A 140 -12.75 9.98 -0.08
N LYS A 141 -13.71 9.08 0.15
CA LYS A 141 -14.38 8.92 1.45
C LYS A 141 -13.52 8.21 2.49
N TYR A 142 -12.85 7.13 2.11
CA TYR A 142 -12.17 6.21 3.02
C TYR A 142 -10.65 6.17 2.78
N GLY A 143 -10.21 6.22 1.52
CA GLY A 143 -8.78 6.16 1.22
C GLY A 143 -7.98 7.36 1.72
N LEU A 144 -8.53 8.58 1.63
CA LEU A 144 -7.91 9.76 2.22
C LEU A 144 -7.73 9.63 3.75
N GLN A 145 -8.68 9.00 4.44
CA GLN A 145 -8.57 8.73 5.87
C GLN A 145 -7.44 7.75 6.20
N PHE A 146 -7.23 6.72 5.36
CA PHE A 146 -6.10 5.81 5.47
C PHE A 146 -4.78 6.57 5.38
N PHE A 147 -4.63 7.42 4.37
CA PHE A 147 -3.44 8.24 4.14
C PHE A 147 -3.18 9.22 5.29
N ASP A 148 -4.20 9.95 5.73
CA ASP A 148 -4.05 10.91 6.84
C ASP A 148 -3.73 10.22 8.16
N LYS A 149 -4.35 9.07 8.44
CA LYS A 149 -4.01 8.24 9.60
C LYS A 149 -2.54 7.80 9.55
N GLN A 150 -2.05 7.41 8.38
CA GLN A 150 -0.66 7.02 8.24
C GLN A 150 0.29 8.20 8.43
N MET A 151 -0.03 9.38 7.88
CA MET A 151 0.77 10.59 8.12
C MET A 151 0.83 10.96 9.59
N GLN A 152 -0.26 10.79 10.35
CA GLN A 152 -0.22 10.97 11.80
C GLN A 152 0.62 9.90 12.49
N ASN A 153 0.50 8.63 12.06
CA ASN A 153 1.32 7.55 12.60
C ASN A 153 2.82 7.82 12.43
N LEU A 154 3.25 8.29 11.25
CA LEU A 154 4.64 8.66 11.00
C LEU A 154 5.12 9.83 11.88
N LYS A 155 4.22 10.76 12.23
CA LYS A 155 4.54 11.92 13.09
C LYS A 155 4.60 11.60 14.58
N SER A 156 3.82 10.63 15.05
CA SER A 156 3.56 10.48 16.49
C SER A 156 3.82 9.08 17.05
N ASN A 157 4.06 8.07 16.21
CA ASN A 157 4.28 6.72 16.69
C ASN A 157 5.67 6.60 17.35
N PRO A 158 5.78 6.26 18.64
CA PRO A 158 7.07 6.24 19.34
C PRO A 158 8.07 5.25 18.73
N LEU A 159 7.62 4.11 18.22
CA LEU A 159 8.50 3.14 17.57
C LEU A 159 9.07 3.70 16.27
N VAL A 160 8.23 4.36 15.46
CA VAL A 160 8.65 4.97 14.20
C VAL A 160 9.64 6.10 14.47
N LEU A 161 9.30 7.02 15.39
CA LEU A 161 10.16 8.15 15.73
C LEU A 161 11.53 7.69 16.25
N ARG A 162 11.55 6.74 17.20
CA ARG A 162 12.79 6.19 17.74
C ARG A 162 13.61 5.47 16.68
N GLY A 163 12.95 4.74 15.80
CA GLY A 163 13.60 4.02 14.71
C GLY A 163 14.21 4.95 13.66
N LEU A 164 13.51 6.01 13.29
CA LEU A 164 13.99 7.05 12.37
C LEU A 164 15.18 7.82 12.98
N GLU A 165 15.10 8.15 14.27
CA GLU A 165 16.21 8.75 15.02
C GLU A 165 17.43 7.83 15.07
N TYR A 166 17.23 6.53 15.27
CA TYR A 166 18.34 5.58 15.28
C TYR A 166 19.05 5.55 13.92
N ILE A 167 18.31 5.38 12.82
CA ILE A 167 18.93 5.28 11.49
C ILE A 167 19.55 6.59 11.01
N SER A 168 19.11 7.75 11.51
CA SER A 168 19.72 9.04 11.16
C SER A 168 21.12 9.24 11.77
N HIS A 169 21.43 8.52 12.85
CA HIS A 169 22.74 8.54 13.51
C HIS A 169 23.61 7.32 13.19
N LEU A 170 23.06 6.34 12.44
CA LEU A 170 23.77 5.13 12.05
C LEU A 170 24.93 5.49 11.11
N LYS A 171 26.11 4.93 11.38
CA LYS A 171 27.35 5.19 10.60
C LYS A 171 27.86 3.96 9.86
N ALA A 172 27.02 2.94 9.70
CA ALA A 172 27.37 1.72 8.98
C ALA A 172 27.49 1.99 7.47
N ASP A 173 28.40 1.29 6.79
CA ASP A 173 28.43 1.33 5.32
C ASP A 173 27.12 0.78 4.76
N LYS A 174 26.41 1.60 3.97
CA LYS A 174 25.06 1.28 3.48
C LYS A 174 25.04 0.03 2.61
N LYS A 175 26.00 -0.11 1.70
CA LYS A 175 26.03 -1.19 0.71
C LYS A 175 26.44 -2.51 1.36
N GLN A 176 27.41 -2.45 2.26
CA GLN A 176 27.81 -3.60 3.07
C GLN A 176 26.64 -4.07 3.94
N LEU A 177 26.01 -3.16 4.69
CA LEU A 177 24.87 -3.48 5.56
C LEU A 177 23.71 -4.09 4.77
N GLN A 178 23.39 -3.56 3.58
CA GLN A 178 22.37 -4.14 2.72
C GLN A 178 22.71 -5.60 2.37
N THR A 179 23.95 -5.84 1.93
CA THR A 179 24.39 -7.17 1.50
C THR A 179 24.38 -8.18 2.65
N GLU A 180 24.81 -7.75 3.83
CA GLU A 180 24.82 -8.56 5.06
C GLU A 180 23.40 -8.92 5.49
N LEU A 181 22.49 -7.93 5.54
CA LEU A 181 21.08 -8.16 5.89
C LEU A 181 20.36 -9.09 4.89
N GLU A 182 20.59 -8.93 3.59
CA GLU A 182 20.04 -9.84 2.58
C GLU A 182 20.58 -11.26 2.71
N THR A 183 21.86 -11.41 3.06
CA THR A 183 22.50 -12.71 3.25
C THR A 183 21.89 -13.44 4.45
N GLU A 184 21.77 -12.77 5.59
CA GLU A 184 21.15 -13.35 6.77
C GLU A 184 19.67 -13.69 6.55
N LEU A 185 18.92 -12.81 5.88
CA LEU A 185 17.52 -13.06 5.56
C LEU A 185 17.36 -14.33 4.71
N ARG A 186 18.24 -14.55 3.72
CA ARG A 186 18.23 -15.77 2.89
C ARG A 186 18.62 -17.01 3.70
N GLN A 187 19.63 -16.91 4.57
CA GLN A 187 20.05 -18.02 5.44
C GLN A 187 18.95 -18.43 6.43
N GLY A 188 18.15 -17.47 6.89
CA GLY A 188 17.00 -17.67 7.78
C GLY A 188 15.67 -17.98 7.07
N ASP A 189 15.68 -18.38 5.80
CA ASP A 189 14.48 -18.66 4.99
C ASP A 189 13.43 -17.52 5.02
N TYR A 190 13.92 -16.29 4.89
CA TYR A 190 13.14 -15.04 4.91
C TYR A 190 12.39 -14.76 6.22
N ASN A 191 12.77 -15.43 7.32
CA ASN A 191 12.23 -15.15 8.63
C ASN A 191 13.00 -14.02 9.33
N LEU A 192 12.36 -12.86 9.50
CA LEU A 192 12.94 -11.70 10.21
C LEU A 192 13.36 -11.99 11.65
N GLY A 193 12.84 -13.06 12.26
CA GLY A 193 13.26 -13.51 13.59
C GLY A 193 14.63 -14.20 13.62
N GLN A 194 15.16 -14.60 12.47
CA GLN A 194 16.45 -15.30 12.31
C GLN A 194 17.59 -14.37 11.86
N ILE A 195 17.34 -13.06 11.77
CA ILE A 195 18.38 -12.07 11.52
C ILE A 195 19.18 -11.87 12.82
N HIS A 196 20.48 -12.15 12.75
CA HIS A 196 21.45 -12.06 13.83
C HIS A 196 22.43 -10.88 13.69
N HIS A 197 22.23 -10.04 12.69
CA HIS A 197 23.09 -8.90 12.42
C HIS A 197 23.11 -7.92 13.60
N PRO A 198 24.29 -7.47 14.09
CA PRO A 198 24.38 -6.62 15.28
C PRO A 198 23.51 -5.36 15.22
N VAL A 199 23.53 -4.66 14.07
CA VAL A 199 22.72 -3.44 13.86
C VAL A 199 21.21 -3.73 13.93
N TYR A 200 20.78 -4.90 13.44
CA TYR A 200 19.38 -5.30 13.50
C TYR A 200 18.96 -5.63 14.93
N ILE A 201 19.78 -6.40 15.66
CA ILE A 201 19.54 -6.74 17.07
C ILE A 201 19.47 -5.47 17.91
N GLU A 202 20.44 -4.58 17.78
CA GLU A 202 20.52 -3.34 18.55
C GLU A 202 19.28 -2.46 18.33
N LEU A 203 18.91 -2.20 17.07
CA LEU A 203 17.71 -1.43 16.75
C LEU A 203 16.44 -2.12 17.29
N LYS A 204 16.32 -3.44 17.10
CA LYS A 204 15.19 -4.21 17.61
C LYS A 204 15.05 -4.10 19.12
N GLU A 205 16.14 -4.25 19.86
CA GLU A 205 16.16 -4.11 21.31
C GLU A 205 15.78 -2.68 21.72
N SER A 206 16.34 -1.66 21.05
CA SER A 206 16.00 -0.25 21.29
C SER A 206 14.48 0.00 21.21
N LEU A 207 13.83 -0.59 20.21
CA LEU A 207 12.37 -0.49 20.03
C LEU A 207 11.58 -1.33 21.04
N GLN A 208 12.09 -2.50 21.43
CA GLN A 208 11.42 -3.39 22.40
C GLN A 208 11.39 -2.84 23.83
N HIS A 209 12.40 -2.04 24.21
CA HIS A 209 12.47 -1.42 25.54
C HIS A 209 11.52 -0.23 25.72
N LEU A 210 10.86 0.25 24.66
CA LEU A 210 9.88 1.32 24.76
C LEU A 210 8.65 0.89 25.58
N GLN A 211 8.37 1.67 26.62
CA GLN A 211 7.22 1.47 27.51
C GLN A 211 5.93 1.99 26.88
N GLY A 212 4.78 1.47 27.33
CA GLY A 212 3.46 1.91 26.86
C GLY A 212 3.06 1.42 25.46
N ILE A 213 3.85 0.57 24.82
CA ILE A 213 3.52 -0.03 23.52
C ILE A 213 2.65 -1.29 23.73
N ASP A 214 1.50 -1.33 23.07
CA ASP A 214 0.59 -2.48 23.15
C ASP A 214 1.15 -3.74 22.47
N ARG A 215 0.57 -4.89 22.83
CA ARG A 215 1.04 -6.20 22.37
C ARG A 215 0.96 -6.36 20.85
N GLU A 216 -0.09 -5.86 20.19
CA GLU A 216 -0.25 -6.03 18.75
C GLU A 216 0.72 -5.15 17.98
N THR A 217 0.97 -3.93 18.45
CA THR A 217 2.01 -3.05 17.89
C THR A 217 3.41 -3.64 18.11
N ARG A 218 3.70 -4.25 19.27
CA ARG A 218 4.99 -4.92 19.52
C ARG A 218 5.31 -6.05 18.54
N LYS A 219 4.30 -6.80 18.08
CA LYS A 219 4.49 -7.87 17.07
C LYS A 219 5.02 -7.34 15.73
N ARG A 220 4.83 -6.04 15.44
CA ARG A 220 5.28 -5.39 14.20
C ARG A 220 6.72 -4.91 14.26
N ILE A 221 7.39 -4.95 15.42
CA ILE A 221 8.76 -4.48 15.61
C ILE A 221 9.74 -5.15 14.63
N PRO A 222 9.81 -6.48 14.48
CA PRO A 222 10.77 -7.10 13.56
C PRO A 222 10.66 -6.57 12.13
N LYS A 223 9.42 -6.39 11.64
CA LYS A 223 9.16 -5.82 10.32
C LYS A 223 9.55 -4.35 10.24
N LEU A 224 9.23 -3.55 11.27
CA LEU A 224 9.64 -2.15 11.33
C LEU A 224 11.17 -2.00 11.33
N VAL A 225 11.90 -2.79 12.13
CA VAL A 225 13.37 -2.76 12.19
C VAL A 225 13.95 -3.02 10.80
N TYR A 226 13.49 -4.09 10.14
CA TYR A 226 13.94 -4.42 8.80
C TYR A 226 13.61 -3.31 7.80
N ASP A 227 12.39 -2.76 7.81
CA ASP A 227 11.99 -1.68 6.92
C ASP A 227 12.80 -0.39 7.13
N LEU A 228 13.17 -0.06 8.38
CA LEU A 228 13.99 1.10 8.71
C LEU A 228 15.43 0.94 8.20
N LEU A 229 16.00 -0.26 8.35
CA LEU A 229 17.34 -0.54 7.83
C LEU A 229 17.34 -0.58 6.30
N GLU A 230 16.32 -1.15 5.66
CA GLU A 230 16.13 -1.02 4.22
C GLU A 230 16.00 0.44 3.78
N LEU A 231 15.30 1.28 4.54
CA LEU A 231 15.21 2.71 4.25
C LEU A 231 16.57 3.42 4.39
N TYR A 232 17.39 3.03 5.35
CA TYR A 232 18.73 3.58 5.55
C TYR A 232 19.70 3.21 4.44
N THR A 233 19.65 1.95 3.98
CA THR A 233 20.62 1.43 3.00
C THR A 233 20.35 1.85 1.56
N MET A 234 19.22 2.53 1.31
CA MET A 234 18.93 3.21 0.04
C MET A 234 19.92 4.33 -0.30
#